data_AF-A0A5C8U7C0-F1
#
_entry.id   AF-A0A5C8U7C0-F1
#
_cell.length_a   1.000
_cell.length_b   1.000
_cell.length_c   1.000
_cell.angle_alpha   90.00
_cell.angle_beta   90.00
_cell.angle_gamma   90.00
#
_symmetry.space_group_name_H-M   'P 1'
#
loop_
_entity.id
_entity.type
_entity.pdbx_description
1 polymer ?
#
loop_
_entity_poly.entity_id
_entity_poly.type
_entity_poly.pdbx_seq_one_letter_code
_entity_poly.pdbx_strand_id
1 'polypeptide(L)'
;MIEEGKPLLGSLKLTREADSIGLPVFMGAGGNVMYVPEMDADFLISDFLIFTNSNKFKMDYHVPPEFSQIFYRCGDPTPIPYWFHGKCYFVSGSAEASDLDQIHGSAVQSTDVLRCLSQYLHDARAGVFRQEREQWVARDISAAYGDVFFETPVHSVYWVRRFVEAVKYARNVSQPPHRIDEELRRVGLEWIKRFATKTDISRMTSVVGSLVSSKSLSIERAGSAYFAFIMHRMQSGRFKEIERELPSNNEFAALFSYGIYTFYKEHDGSHTLFDYAKPYGILDPFYKELQIAHDTDDYTRLELMSYAYFNRADAPREVGDAIVPMLYTLNDNLLEARDELRHRISRKQKFEEEASELVSIYKSMQSLDGCVSGMYRLSKVIFNDRFGMDARFMRSIFSMVGQRYD
;
A
#
# COMPACT_ATOMS: atom_id res chain seq x y z
N MET A 1 -2.36 19.81 -30.05
CA MET A 1 -2.87 21.08 -30.63
C MET A 1 -2.13 22.19 -29.92
N ILE A 2 -1.50 23.11 -30.67
CA ILE A 2 -0.89 24.29 -30.05
C ILE A 2 -2.04 25.25 -29.80
N GLU A 3 -2.35 25.57 -28.54
CA GLU A 3 -3.35 26.58 -28.24
C GLU A 3 -2.89 27.94 -28.78
N GLU A 4 -3.78 28.60 -29.53
CA GLU A 4 -3.56 29.98 -29.95
C GLU A 4 -3.58 30.89 -28.71
N GLY A 5 -2.50 31.66 -28.58
CA GLY A 5 -2.37 32.64 -27.50
C GLY A 5 -3.37 33.77 -27.66
N LYS A 6 -3.79 34.34 -26.52
CA LYS A 6 -4.87 35.30 -26.42
C LYS A 6 -4.30 36.66 -26.01
N PRO A 7 -4.51 37.72 -26.80
CA PRO A 7 -4.00 39.03 -26.45
C PRO A 7 -4.84 39.63 -25.31
N LEU A 8 -4.17 40.35 -24.41
CA LEU A 8 -4.81 41.10 -23.34
C LEU A 8 -5.52 42.33 -23.93
N LEU A 9 -6.84 42.43 -23.71
CA LEU A 9 -7.67 43.53 -24.20
C LEU A 9 -7.76 44.69 -23.20
N GLY A 10 -7.68 44.39 -21.91
CA GLY A 10 -7.91 45.37 -20.86
C GLY A 10 -8.09 44.70 -19.50
N SER A 11 -8.65 45.46 -18.57
CA SER A 11 -8.91 45.00 -17.22
C SER A 11 -10.27 45.48 -16.72
N LEU A 12 -10.82 44.74 -15.76
CA LEU A 12 -12.06 45.06 -15.08
C LEU A 12 -11.77 45.56 -13.69
N LYS A 13 -12.29 46.76 -13.40
CA LYS A 13 -12.28 47.31 -12.05
C LYS A 13 -13.49 46.77 -11.29
N LEU A 14 -13.23 46.03 -10.21
CA LEU A 14 -14.27 45.39 -9.40
C LEU A 14 -15.05 46.38 -8.53
N THR A 15 -14.44 47.52 -8.19
CA THR A 15 -15.06 48.59 -7.39
C THR A 15 -15.06 49.92 -8.14
N ARG A 16 -16.05 50.78 -7.92
CA ARG A 16 -16.13 52.08 -8.63
C ARG A 16 -15.22 53.14 -8.01
N GLU A 17 -15.11 53.14 -6.68
CA GLU A 17 -14.60 54.29 -5.92
C GLU A 17 -13.27 54.03 -5.21
N ALA A 18 -12.92 52.76 -4.96
CA ALA A 18 -11.72 52.40 -4.22
C ALA A 18 -10.60 51.91 -5.15
N ASP A 19 -9.38 51.93 -4.61
CA ASP A 19 -8.26 51.18 -5.17
C ASP A 19 -8.47 49.69 -4.93
N SER A 20 -8.19 48.85 -5.93
CA SER A 20 -8.53 47.42 -5.90
C SER A 20 -7.68 46.62 -6.88
N ILE A 21 -7.46 45.35 -6.57
CA ILE A 21 -7.01 44.35 -7.56
C ILE A 21 -8.21 44.05 -8.47
N GLY A 22 -8.00 43.97 -9.78
CA GLY A 22 -9.06 43.64 -10.72
C GLY A 22 -8.77 42.38 -11.53
N LEU A 23 -9.50 42.22 -12.63
CA LEU A 23 -9.41 41.03 -13.47
C LEU A 23 -8.98 41.40 -14.89
N PRO A 24 -7.96 40.74 -15.46
CA PRO A 24 -7.59 40.91 -16.86
C PRO A 24 -8.68 40.32 -17.77
N VAL A 25 -8.86 40.92 -18.94
CA VAL A 25 -9.80 40.48 -19.98
C VAL A 25 -9.02 40.27 -21.26
N PHE A 26 -9.17 39.10 -21.87
CA PHE A 26 -8.46 38.71 -23.09
C PHE A 26 -9.43 38.53 -24.26
N MET A 27 -8.88 38.54 -25.48
CA MET A 27 -9.63 38.21 -26.70
C MET A 27 -9.61 36.71 -26.95
N GLY A 28 -10.78 36.11 -27.17
CA GLY A 28 -10.93 34.71 -27.59
C GLY A 28 -11.84 34.56 -28.81
N ALA A 29 -11.86 33.35 -29.39
CA ALA A 29 -12.61 33.04 -30.62
C ALA A 29 -14.13 33.27 -30.51
N GLY A 30 -14.69 33.25 -29.30
CA GLY A 30 -16.12 33.48 -29.01
C GLY A 30 -16.43 34.84 -28.37
N GLY A 31 -15.46 35.76 -28.29
CA GLY A 31 -15.59 37.05 -27.63
C GLY A 31 -14.60 37.24 -26.49
N ASN A 32 -14.97 38.02 -25.47
CA ASN A 32 -14.11 38.27 -24.32
C ASN A 32 -13.97 37.00 -23.47
N VAL A 33 -12.76 36.73 -23.01
CA VAL A 33 -12.47 35.61 -22.10
C VAL A 33 -11.70 36.11 -20.87
N MET A 34 -11.89 35.42 -19.77
CA MET A 34 -11.11 35.57 -18.54
C MET A 34 -10.30 34.30 -18.31
N TYR A 35 -9.27 34.41 -17.48
CA TYR A 35 -8.47 33.26 -17.10
C TYR A 35 -8.96 32.64 -15.79
N VAL A 36 -8.65 31.36 -15.61
CA VAL A 36 -8.69 30.69 -14.32
C VAL A 36 -7.25 30.65 -13.79
N PRO A 37 -6.96 31.27 -12.63
CA PRO A 37 -5.65 31.18 -12.01
C PRO A 37 -5.40 29.76 -11.50
N GLU A 38 -4.22 29.22 -11.77
CA GLU A 38 -3.60 28.22 -10.92
C GLU A 38 -3.00 28.94 -9.71
N MET A 39 -3.37 28.53 -8.50
CA MET A 39 -2.82 29.11 -7.25
C MET A 39 -1.46 28.49 -6.94
N ASP A 40 -0.53 28.56 -7.90
CA ASP A 40 0.85 28.12 -7.80
C ASP A 40 1.79 29.31 -7.57
N ALA A 41 3.10 29.06 -7.61
CA ALA A 41 4.10 30.08 -7.28
C ALA A 41 4.12 31.26 -8.28
N ASP A 42 3.60 31.09 -9.49
CA ASP A 42 3.67 32.07 -10.59
C ASP A 42 2.28 32.58 -11.02
N PHE A 43 1.22 32.17 -10.33
CA PHE A 43 -0.17 32.39 -10.73
C PHE A 43 -0.39 32.08 -12.21
N LEU A 44 -0.03 30.87 -12.63
CA LEU A 44 -0.13 30.48 -14.03
C LEU A 44 -1.59 30.44 -14.49
N ILE A 45 -1.81 30.68 -15.78
CA ILE A 45 -3.14 30.53 -16.37
C ILE A 45 -3.44 29.05 -16.58
N SER A 46 -4.46 28.51 -15.92
CA SER A 46 -4.85 27.10 -16.11
C SER A 46 -5.83 26.89 -17.25
N ASP A 47 -6.71 27.86 -17.49
CA ASP A 47 -7.74 27.79 -18.54
C ASP A 47 -8.27 29.20 -18.88
N PHE A 48 -8.96 29.33 -20.02
CA PHE A 48 -9.68 30.54 -20.41
C PHE A 48 -11.18 30.26 -20.57
N LEU A 49 -12.00 31.02 -19.83
CA LEU A 49 -13.45 30.91 -19.85
C LEU A 49 -14.08 32.12 -20.53
N ILE A 50 -15.11 31.86 -21.35
CA ILE A 50 -15.89 32.93 -21.98
C ILE A 50 -16.55 33.78 -20.90
N PHE A 51 -16.35 35.10 -20.99
CA PHE A 51 -16.86 36.07 -20.05
C PHE A 51 -17.84 37.03 -20.74
N THR A 52 -19.00 37.21 -20.11
CA THR A 52 -19.99 38.22 -20.51
C THR A 52 -20.16 39.24 -19.39
N ASN A 53 -19.94 40.53 -19.69
CA ASN A 53 -20.03 41.62 -18.71
C ASN A 53 -21.48 42.05 -18.44
N SER A 54 -22.35 41.09 -18.09
CA SER A 54 -23.78 41.33 -17.85
C SER A 54 -24.04 42.34 -16.72
N ASN A 55 -23.14 42.39 -15.74
CA ASN A 55 -23.21 43.28 -14.57
C ASN A 55 -22.65 44.68 -14.83
N LYS A 56 -22.20 44.99 -16.06
CA LYS A 56 -21.70 46.31 -16.48
C LYS A 56 -20.58 46.84 -15.57
N PHE A 57 -19.65 45.96 -15.19
CA PHE A 57 -18.41 46.37 -14.52
C PHE A 57 -17.61 47.34 -15.42
N LYS A 58 -16.88 48.27 -14.80
CA LYS A 58 -16.08 49.26 -15.53
C LYS A 58 -14.88 48.55 -16.16
N MET A 59 -14.81 48.56 -17.49
CA MET A 59 -13.63 48.14 -18.24
C MET A 59 -12.67 49.30 -18.44
N ASP A 60 -11.39 49.03 -18.23
CA ASP A 60 -10.28 49.88 -18.61
C ASP A 60 -9.52 49.18 -19.75
N TYR A 61 -9.45 49.82 -20.90
CA TYR A 61 -8.75 49.29 -22.08
C TYR A 61 -7.31 49.78 -22.16
N HIS A 62 -6.84 50.53 -21.14
CA HIS A 62 -5.46 50.95 -21.07
C HIS A 62 -4.58 49.78 -20.61
N VAL A 63 -3.93 49.13 -21.58
CA VAL A 63 -2.95 48.07 -21.34
C VAL A 63 -1.55 48.64 -21.58
N PRO A 64 -0.62 48.55 -20.61
CA PRO A 64 0.75 49.01 -20.81
C PRO A 64 1.43 48.29 -21.99
N PRO A 65 2.37 48.94 -22.71
CA PRO A 65 3.02 48.36 -23.88
C PRO A 65 3.67 46.98 -23.62
N GLU A 66 4.24 46.79 -22.44
CA GLU A 66 4.88 45.54 -22.01
C GLU A 66 3.91 44.35 -21.89
N PHE A 67 2.61 44.60 -21.64
CA PHE A 67 1.58 43.57 -21.56
C PHE A 67 0.74 43.45 -22.84
N SER A 68 0.60 44.54 -23.63
CA SER A 68 -0.26 44.55 -24.83
C SER A 68 0.33 43.82 -26.04
N GLN A 69 1.64 43.57 -26.04
CA GLN A 69 2.34 42.86 -27.12
C GLN A 69 2.47 41.35 -26.87
N ILE A 70 1.97 40.84 -25.74
CA ILE A 70 2.07 39.44 -25.33
C ILE A 70 0.77 38.69 -25.66
N PHE A 71 0.93 37.48 -26.17
CA PHE A 71 -0.17 36.53 -26.37
C PHE A 71 -0.13 35.45 -25.30
N TYR A 72 -1.09 35.48 -24.39
CA TYR A 72 -1.15 34.61 -23.21
C TYR A 72 -1.76 33.26 -23.52
N ARG A 73 -1.18 32.20 -22.98
CA ARG A 73 -1.60 30.80 -23.12
C ARG A 73 -1.75 30.16 -21.76
N CYS A 74 -2.39 28.99 -21.73
CA CYS A 74 -2.38 28.16 -20.53
C CYS A 74 -0.92 27.79 -20.19
N GLY A 75 -0.53 28.00 -18.94
CA GLY A 75 0.84 27.85 -18.44
C GLY A 75 1.66 29.14 -18.43
N ASP A 76 1.18 30.26 -18.97
CA ASP A 76 1.87 31.55 -18.86
C ASP A 76 1.52 32.24 -17.53
N PRO A 77 2.45 33.01 -16.92
CA PRO A 77 2.15 33.85 -15.76
C PRO A 77 1.05 34.86 -16.07
N THR A 78 0.07 34.95 -15.19
CA THR A 78 -1.09 35.80 -15.43
C THR A 78 -0.77 37.29 -15.24
N PRO A 79 -1.25 38.20 -16.10
CA PRO A 79 -1.18 39.63 -15.82
C PRO A 79 -2.21 40.03 -14.75
N ILE A 80 -1.75 40.61 -13.65
CA ILE A 80 -2.60 41.03 -12.52
C ILE A 80 -2.79 42.56 -12.58
N PRO A 81 -3.97 43.05 -13.01
CA PRO A 81 -4.26 44.48 -12.96
C PRO A 81 -4.61 44.93 -11.53
N TYR A 82 -4.16 46.11 -11.16
CA TYR A 82 -4.52 46.77 -9.91
C TYR A 82 -4.67 48.29 -10.10
N TRP A 83 -5.57 48.89 -9.33
CA TRP A 83 -5.79 50.34 -9.35
C TRP A 83 -5.15 50.98 -8.14
N PHE A 84 -4.40 52.04 -8.39
CA PHE A 84 -3.76 52.85 -7.36
C PHE A 84 -3.88 54.32 -7.74
N HIS A 85 -4.42 55.14 -6.84
CA HIS A 85 -4.69 56.57 -7.08
C HIS A 85 -5.42 56.85 -8.41
N GLY A 86 -6.41 56.01 -8.74
CA GLY A 86 -7.24 56.18 -9.93
C GLY A 86 -6.59 55.79 -11.27
N LYS A 87 -5.35 55.27 -11.26
CA LYS A 87 -4.68 54.72 -12.45
C LYS A 87 -4.62 53.19 -12.39
N CYS A 88 -4.74 52.53 -13.55
CA CYS A 88 -4.57 51.10 -13.67
C CYS A 88 -3.09 50.79 -13.92
N TYR A 89 -2.55 49.86 -13.13
CA TYR A 89 -1.22 49.29 -13.28
C TYR A 89 -1.36 47.77 -13.47
N PHE A 90 -0.30 47.13 -13.93
CA PHE A 90 -0.23 45.69 -14.10
C PHE A 90 1.06 45.18 -13.46
N VAL A 91 1.01 43.94 -12.98
CA VAL A 91 2.16 43.18 -12.53
C VAL A 91 2.03 41.75 -13.05
N SER A 92 3.14 41.08 -13.34
CA SER A 92 3.11 39.66 -13.70
C SER A 92 2.79 38.82 -12.46
N GLY A 93 2.07 37.71 -12.62
CA GLY A 93 1.89 36.69 -11.58
C GLY A 93 3.20 36.05 -11.13
N SER A 94 4.22 36.08 -11.99
CA SER A 94 5.58 35.65 -11.67
C SER A 94 6.44 36.74 -11.01
N ALA A 95 5.89 37.91 -10.74
CA ALA A 95 6.64 39.00 -10.10
C ALA A 95 6.91 38.70 -8.62
N GLU A 96 8.02 39.23 -8.13
CA GLU A 96 8.34 39.18 -6.71
C GLU A 96 7.64 40.33 -5.97
N ALA A 97 7.38 40.15 -4.68
CA ALA A 97 6.83 41.20 -3.83
C ALA A 97 7.69 42.49 -3.87
N SER A 98 9.00 42.35 -4.02
CA SER A 98 9.96 43.45 -4.14
C SER A 98 9.81 44.26 -5.43
N ASP A 99 9.21 43.71 -6.49
CA ASP A 99 9.00 44.44 -7.74
C ASP A 99 7.97 45.57 -7.53
N LEU A 100 6.99 45.36 -6.64
CA LEU A 100 6.06 46.42 -6.24
C LEU A 100 6.75 47.52 -5.44
N ASP A 101 7.70 47.17 -4.57
CA ASP A 101 8.49 48.13 -3.80
C ASP A 101 9.37 49.00 -4.73
N GLN A 102 9.90 48.42 -5.81
CA GLN A 102 10.66 49.17 -6.81
C GLN A 102 9.80 50.18 -7.58
N ILE A 103 8.54 49.81 -7.88
CA ILE A 103 7.63 50.67 -8.66
C ILE A 103 7.01 51.77 -7.80
N HIS A 104 6.58 51.45 -6.57
CA HIS A 104 5.76 52.34 -5.72
C HIS A 104 6.46 52.80 -4.43
N GLY A 105 7.65 52.28 -4.12
CA GLY A 105 8.42 52.67 -2.94
C GLY A 105 7.69 52.43 -1.63
N SER A 106 7.74 53.40 -0.72
CA SER A 106 7.10 53.32 0.60
C SER A 106 5.57 53.24 0.55
N ALA A 107 4.94 53.51 -0.60
CA ALA A 107 3.49 53.44 -0.75
C ALA A 107 2.95 52.00 -0.64
N VAL A 108 3.79 50.98 -0.87
CA VAL A 108 3.39 49.56 -0.77
C VAL A 108 2.92 49.22 0.64
N GLN A 109 3.58 49.74 1.67
CA GLN A 109 3.27 49.43 3.07
C GLN A 109 2.12 50.29 3.62
N SER A 110 1.88 51.47 3.06
CA SER A 110 0.86 52.41 3.53
C SER A 110 -0.50 52.26 2.85
N THR A 111 -0.58 51.52 1.74
CA THR A 111 -1.80 51.36 0.94
C THR A 111 -2.31 49.93 0.97
N ASP A 112 -3.59 49.74 1.30
CA ASP A 112 -4.19 48.41 1.45
C ASP A 112 -4.08 47.57 0.16
N VAL A 113 -4.33 48.14 -1.03
CA VAL A 113 -4.28 47.37 -2.29
C VAL A 113 -2.88 46.83 -2.59
N LEU A 114 -1.85 47.65 -2.40
CA LEU A 114 -0.47 47.30 -2.70
C LEU A 114 0.07 46.33 -1.67
N ARG A 115 -0.27 46.52 -0.39
CA ARG A 115 0.06 45.59 0.69
C ARG A 115 -0.58 44.22 0.46
N CYS A 116 -1.86 44.17 0.10
CA CYS A 116 -2.54 42.91 -0.20
C CYS A 116 -1.94 42.21 -1.41
N LEU A 117 -1.63 42.94 -2.49
CA LEU A 117 -1.02 42.37 -3.69
C LEU A 117 0.40 41.85 -3.41
N SER A 118 1.20 42.62 -2.67
CA SER A 118 2.55 42.21 -2.23
C SER A 118 2.49 40.94 -1.38
N GLN A 119 1.54 40.87 -0.43
CA GLN A 119 1.31 39.67 0.38
C GLN A 119 0.91 38.48 -0.49
N TYR A 120 0.02 38.66 -1.48
CA TYR A 120 -0.40 37.57 -2.36
C TYR A 120 0.72 37.01 -3.22
N LEU A 121 1.56 37.86 -3.80
CA LEU A 121 2.75 37.42 -4.54
C LEU A 121 3.72 36.68 -3.61
N HIS A 122 3.93 37.19 -2.40
CA HIS A 122 4.76 36.53 -1.40
C HIS A 122 4.21 35.17 -0.98
N ASP A 123 2.91 35.07 -0.69
CA ASP A 123 2.24 33.85 -0.25
C ASP A 123 2.26 32.76 -1.33
N ALA A 124 2.11 33.14 -2.60
CA ALA A 124 2.27 32.24 -3.73
C ALA A 124 3.68 31.64 -3.79
N ARG A 125 4.71 32.49 -3.70
CA ARG A 125 6.13 32.08 -3.68
C ARG A 125 6.49 31.24 -2.46
N ALA A 126 5.95 31.59 -1.30
CA ALA A 126 6.11 30.83 -0.06
C ALA A 126 5.34 29.50 -0.06
N GLY A 127 4.51 29.24 -1.08
CA GLY A 127 3.74 28.02 -1.24
C GLY A 127 2.53 27.93 -0.31
N VAL A 128 2.07 29.05 0.25
CA VAL A 128 0.93 29.11 1.17
C VAL A 128 -0.33 28.55 0.52
N PHE A 129 -0.68 28.99 -0.70
CA PHE A 129 -1.87 28.51 -1.40
C PHE A 129 -1.80 27.03 -1.76
N ARG A 130 -0.61 26.52 -2.11
CA ARG A 130 -0.41 25.10 -2.31
C ARG A 130 -0.70 24.33 -1.03
N GLN A 131 -0.19 24.80 0.11
CA GLN A 131 -0.46 24.18 1.41
C GLN A 131 -1.94 24.27 1.80
N GLU A 132 -2.61 25.38 1.52
CA GLU A 132 -4.05 25.53 1.75
C GLU A 132 -4.87 24.59 0.86
N ARG A 133 -4.48 24.43 -0.41
CA ARG A 133 -5.10 23.47 -1.33
C ARG A 133 -4.92 22.03 -0.85
N GLU A 134 -3.71 21.65 -0.44
CA GLU A 134 -3.43 20.32 0.13
C GLU A 134 -4.26 20.09 1.42
N GLN A 135 -4.41 21.11 2.26
CA GLN A 135 -5.27 21.06 3.44
C GLN A 135 -6.75 20.91 3.06
N TRP A 136 -7.20 21.64 2.06
CA TRP A 136 -8.59 21.58 1.61
C TRP A 136 -8.92 20.22 1.02
N VAL A 137 -8.04 19.68 0.15
CA VAL A 137 -8.17 18.32 -0.39
C VAL A 137 -8.19 17.28 0.73
N ALA A 138 -7.33 17.40 1.74
CA ALA A 138 -7.35 16.50 2.89
C ALA A 138 -8.70 16.57 3.63
N ARG A 139 -9.20 17.77 3.93
CA ARG A 139 -10.50 17.97 4.59
C ARG A 139 -11.67 17.40 3.77
N ASP A 140 -11.65 17.59 2.46
CA ASP A 140 -12.69 17.09 1.57
C ASP A 140 -12.71 15.56 1.53
N ILE A 141 -11.54 14.91 1.47
CA ILE A 141 -11.43 13.44 1.57
C ILE A 141 -11.96 12.98 2.94
N SER A 142 -11.53 13.62 4.02
CA SER A 142 -11.92 13.22 5.38
C SER A 142 -13.42 13.41 5.61
N ALA A 143 -14.02 14.46 5.04
CA ALA A 143 -15.47 14.68 5.06
C ALA A 143 -16.24 13.64 4.24
N ALA A 144 -15.75 13.26 3.05
CA ALA A 144 -16.40 12.26 2.20
C ALA A 144 -16.41 10.85 2.82
N TYR A 145 -15.44 10.57 3.69
CA TYR A 145 -15.31 9.30 4.42
C TYR A 145 -15.33 9.53 5.94
N GLY A 146 -16.24 10.39 6.40
CA GLY A 146 -16.33 10.75 7.82
C GLY A 146 -16.55 9.55 8.76
N ASP A 147 -17.23 8.51 8.27
CA ASP A 147 -17.41 7.21 8.94
C ASP A 147 -16.10 6.47 9.21
N VAL A 148 -15.06 6.75 8.42
CA VAL A 148 -13.72 6.16 8.58
C VAL A 148 -12.83 7.05 9.45
N PHE A 149 -12.85 8.37 9.22
CA PHE A 149 -11.88 9.29 9.82
C PHE A 149 -12.27 9.85 11.19
N PHE A 150 -13.56 10.08 11.43
CA PHE A 150 -14.06 10.74 12.63
C PHE A 150 -14.72 9.78 13.62
N GLU A 151 -15.22 8.63 13.15
CA GLU A 151 -15.77 7.60 14.02
C GLU A 151 -14.68 6.65 14.54
N THR A 152 -14.97 6.01 15.67
CA THR A 152 -14.08 4.98 16.21
C THR A 152 -14.06 3.77 15.28
N PRO A 153 -12.89 3.25 14.87
CA PRO A 153 -12.82 2.09 13.99
C PRO A 153 -13.58 0.88 14.57
N VAL A 154 -14.30 0.15 13.72
CA VAL A 154 -15.08 -1.03 14.11
C VAL A 154 -14.60 -2.30 13.40
N HIS A 155 -14.77 -3.44 14.07
CA HIS A 155 -14.42 -4.75 13.52
C HIS A 155 -15.51 -5.25 12.56
N SER A 156 -15.63 -4.64 11.39
CA SER A 156 -16.61 -5.03 10.38
C SER A 156 -16.02 -5.07 8.96
N VAL A 157 -16.57 -5.95 8.12
CA VAL A 157 -16.23 -6.01 6.67
C VAL A 157 -16.53 -4.68 6.00
N TYR A 158 -17.64 -4.04 6.38
CA TYR A 158 -18.06 -2.75 5.85
C TYR A 158 -17.00 -1.68 6.10
N TRP A 159 -16.52 -1.56 7.34
CA TRP A 159 -15.51 -0.56 7.70
C TRP A 159 -14.21 -0.78 6.92
N VAL A 160 -13.74 -2.02 6.82
CA VAL A 160 -12.54 -2.36 6.03
C VAL A 160 -12.73 -1.96 4.56
N ARG A 161 -13.89 -2.25 3.96
CA ARG A 161 -14.19 -1.86 2.58
C ARG A 161 -14.18 -0.34 2.40
N ARG A 162 -14.84 0.39 3.31
CA ARG A 162 -14.87 1.86 3.30
C ARG A 162 -13.49 2.47 3.47
N PHE A 163 -12.67 1.91 4.34
CA PHE A 163 -11.27 2.33 4.52
C PHE A 163 -10.45 2.13 3.23
N VAL A 164 -10.57 0.96 2.59
CA VAL A 164 -9.89 0.67 1.29
C VAL A 164 -10.38 1.63 0.20
N GLU A 165 -11.68 1.93 0.15
CA GLU A 165 -12.26 2.94 -0.76
C GLU A 165 -11.69 4.34 -0.48
N ALA A 166 -11.58 4.75 0.79
CA ALA A 166 -11.01 6.04 1.19
C ALA A 166 -9.54 6.17 0.74
N VAL A 167 -8.75 5.11 0.92
CA VAL A 167 -7.35 5.07 0.46
C VAL A 167 -7.27 5.23 -1.06
N LYS A 168 -8.10 4.49 -1.82
CA LYS A 168 -8.15 4.58 -3.29
C LYS A 168 -8.58 5.97 -3.76
N TYR A 169 -9.63 6.51 -3.15
CA TYR A 169 -10.11 7.85 -3.47
C TYR A 169 -9.03 8.91 -3.22
N ALA A 170 -8.35 8.83 -2.07
CA ALA A 170 -7.23 9.72 -1.75
C ALA A 170 -6.12 9.65 -2.81
N ARG A 171 -5.78 8.46 -3.33
CA ARG A 171 -4.76 8.33 -4.40
C ARG A 171 -5.22 8.86 -5.75
N ASN A 172 -6.53 8.85 -6.02
CA ASN A 172 -7.08 9.39 -7.26
C ASN A 172 -7.03 10.93 -7.27
N VAL A 173 -7.15 11.57 -6.10
CA VAL A 173 -7.21 13.04 -6.00
C VAL A 173 -5.93 13.69 -5.48
N SER A 174 -5.00 12.90 -4.91
CA SER A 174 -3.73 13.38 -4.36
C SER A 174 -2.60 12.39 -4.56
N GLN A 175 -1.37 12.90 -4.73
CA GLN A 175 -0.17 12.07 -4.86
C GLN A 175 0.61 12.05 -3.53
N PRO A 176 1.13 10.89 -3.09
CA PRO A 176 2.01 10.83 -1.93
C PRO A 176 3.38 11.51 -2.21
N PRO A 177 3.99 12.22 -1.24
CA PRO A 177 3.50 12.44 0.13
C PRO A 177 2.41 13.53 0.21
N HIS A 178 1.34 13.28 0.94
CA HIS A 178 0.23 14.22 1.16
C HIS A 178 -0.25 14.19 2.62
N ARG A 179 -0.82 15.28 3.12
CA ARG A 179 -1.29 15.39 4.53
C ARG A 179 -2.29 14.29 4.91
N ILE A 180 -3.14 13.87 3.98
CA ILE A 180 -4.11 12.78 4.18
C ILE A 180 -3.44 11.43 4.53
N ASP A 181 -2.17 11.22 4.14
CA ASP A 181 -1.42 10.00 4.46
C ASP A 181 -1.27 9.82 5.98
N GLU A 182 -1.15 10.91 6.73
CA GLU A 182 -1.03 10.86 8.18
C GLU A 182 -2.34 10.40 8.83
N GLU A 183 -3.48 10.87 8.32
CA GLU A 183 -4.80 10.46 8.81
C GLU A 183 -5.11 9.01 8.44
N LEU A 184 -4.85 8.61 7.19
CA LEU A 184 -5.00 7.21 6.75
C LEU A 184 -4.14 6.28 7.59
N ARG A 185 -2.88 6.65 7.83
CA ARG A 185 -1.97 5.91 8.71
C ARG A 185 -2.51 5.84 10.13
N ARG A 186 -2.94 6.95 10.71
CA ARG A 186 -3.46 7.00 12.09
C ARG A 186 -4.64 6.04 12.26
N VAL A 187 -5.64 6.17 11.41
CA VAL A 187 -6.88 5.39 11.48
C VAL A 187 -6.62 3.90 11.18
N GLY A 188 -5.81 3.60 10.16
CA GLY A 188 -5.46 2.23 9.81
C GLY A 188 -4.65 1.53 10.92
N LEU A 189 -3.66 2.23 11.51
CA LEU A 189 -2.90 1.70 12.64
C LEU A 189 -3.76 1.52 13.89
N GLU A 190 -4.71 2.42 14.14
CA GLU A 190 -5.66 2.28 15.24
C GLU A 190 -6.55 1.04 15.07
N TRP A 191 -7.05 0.80 13.86
CA TRP A 191 -7.81 -0.41 13.56
C TRP A 191 -6.97 -1.67 13.77
N ILE A 192 -5.74 -1.71 13.24
CA ILE A 192 -4.80 -2.82 13.43
C ILE A 192 -4.58 -3.07 14.93
N LYS A 193 -4.29 -2.01 15.70
CA LYS A 193 -4.07 -2.11 17.15
C LYS A 193 -5.26 -2.71 17.90
N ARG A 194 -6.49 -2.37 17.50
CA ARG A 194 -7.71 -2.83 18.17
C ARG A 194 -8.12 -4.25 17.77
N PHE A 195 -7.91 -4.63 16.50
CA PHE A 195 -8.60 -5.78 15.91
C PHE A 195 -7.72 -6.83 15.24
N ALA A 196 -6.41 -6.59 15.06
CA ALA A 196 -5.54 -7.54 14.38
C ALA A 196 -5.57 -8.95 15.00
N THR A 197 -5.68 -9.07 16.33
CA THR A 197 -5.75 -10.38 17.02
C THR A 197 -7.08 -11.12 16.82
N LYS A 198 -8.13 -10.44 16.35
CA LYS A 198 -9.51 -10.99 16.24
C LYS A 198 -10.00 -11.11 14.81
N THR A 199 -9.28 -10.57 13.83
CA THR A 199 -9.67 -10.53 12.42
C THR A 199 -9.08 -11.68 11.61
N ASP A 200 -9.69 -12.05 10.49
CA ASP A 200 -9.10 -12.96 9.50
C ASP A 200 -7.95 -12.31 8.70
N ILE A 201 -7.14 -13.14 8.05
CA ILE A 201 -5.97 -12.71 7.28
C ILE A 201 -6.37 -11.85 6.07
N SER A 202 -7.50 -12.15 5.41
CA SER A 202 -7.99 -11.37 4.27
C SER A 202 -8.25 -9.90 4.62
N ARG A 203 -8.93 -9.63 5.75
CA ARG A 203 -9.14 -8.27 6.25
C ARG A 203 -7.85 -7.60 6.70
N MET A 204 -6.97 -8.33 7.39
CA MET A 204 -5.66 -7.83 7.78
C MET A 204 -4.86 -7.40 6.54
N THR A 205 -4.83 -8.25 5.51
CA THR A 205 -4.20 -7.98 4.23
C THR A 205 -4.82 -6.79 3.50
N SER A 206 -6.14 -6.67 3.52
CA SER A 206 -6.82 -5.54 2.90
C SER A 206 -6.41 -4.19 3.51
N VAL A 207 -6.35 -4.11 4.84
CA VAL A 207 -5.97 -2.88 5.55
C VAL A 207 -4.48 -2.58 5.38
N VAL A 208 -3.62 -3.55 5.67
CA VAL A 208 -2.16 -3.37 5.59
C VAL A 208 -1.71 -3.13 4.15
N GLY A 209 -2.21 -3.91 3.18
CA GLY A 209 -1.89 -3.75 1.77
C GLY A 209 -2.36 -2.40 1.20
N SER A 210 -3.51 -1.88 1.64
CA SER A 210 -3.96 -0.53 1.26
C SER A 210 -3.05 0.56 1.82
N LEU A 211 -2.58 0.41 3.05
CA LEU A 211 -1.62 1.35 3.65
C LEU A 211 -0.24 1.31 2.98
N VAL A 212 0.23 0.13 2.58
CA VAL A 212 1.51 -0.02 1.85
C VAL A 212 1.40 0.56 0.44
N SER A 213 0.34 0.21 -0.31
CA SER A 213 0.13 0.70 -1.68
C SER A 213 -0.03 2.22 -1.76
N SER A 214 -0.61 2.84 -0.74
CA SER A 214 -0.70 4.31 -0.63
C SER A 214 0.57 4.98 -0.10
N LYS A 215 1.63 4.22 0.20
CA LYS A 215 2.85 4.70 0.87
C LYS A 215 2.60 5.33 2.26
N SER A 216 1.43 5.08 2.84
CA SER A 216 1.09 5.51 4.20
C SER A 216 1.78 4.65 5.27
N LEU A 217 2.19 3.42 4.93
CA LEU A 217 2.95 2.52 5.81
C LEU A 217 4.16 1.95 5.07
N SER A 218 5.31 1.87 5.75
CA SER A 218 6.52 1.24 5.20
C SER A 218 6.38 -0.29 5.14
N ILE A 219 7.13 -0.92 4.24
CA ILE A 219 7.18 -2.38 4.09
C ILE A 219 7.62 -3.04 5.39
N GLU A 220 8.61 -2.48 6.09
CA GLU A 220 9.10 -2.98 7.39
C GLU A 220 7.99 -3.00 8.46
N ARG A 221 7.21 -1.91 8.55
CA ARG A 221 6.09 -1.85 9.50
C ARG A 221 4.95 -2.80 9.12
N ALA A 222 4.70 -2.98 7.82
CA ALA A 222 3.76 -3.99 7.34
C ALA A 222 4.22 -5.40 7.71
N GLY A 223 5.51 -5.71 7.50
CA GLY A 223 6.13 -6.96 7.93
C GLY A 223 5.96 -7.19 9.44
N SER A 224 6.20 -6.16 10.26
CA SER A 224 5.98 -6.23 11.71
C SER A 224 4.52 -6.50 12.09
N ALA A 225 3.56 -5.94 11.35
CA ALA A 225 2.13 -6.18 11.55
C ALA A 225 1.74 -7.65 11.25
N TYR A 226 2.18 -8.15 10.08
CA TYR A 226 1.93 -9.51 9.67
C TYR A 226 2.63 -10.53 10.57
N PHE A 227 3.86 -10.24 10.99
CA PHE A 227 4.61 -11.08 11.93
C PHE A 227 3.83 -11.27 13.23
N ALA A 228 3.41 -10.17 13.87
CA ALA A 228 2.62 -10.22 15.09
C ALA A 228 1.29 -10.98 14.90
N PHE A 229 0.64 -10.80 13.75
CA PHE A 229 -0.61 -11.47 13.42
C PHE A 229 -0.44 -12.98 13.31
N ILE A 230 0.54 -13.43 12.52
CA ILE A 230 0.79 -14.86 12.29
C ILE A 230 1.25 -15.53 13.59
N MET A 231 2.16 -14.89 14.33
CA MET A 231 2.62 -15.40 15.62
C MET A 231 1.48 -15.52 16.64
N HIS A 232 0.56 -14.55 16.68
CA HIS A 232 -0.63 -14.64 17.51
C HIS A 232 -1.50 -15.85 17.14
N ARG A 233 -1.71 -16.07 15.84
CA ARG A 233 -2.53 -17.19 15.33
C ARG A 233 -1.90 -18.54 15.64
N MET A 234 -0.59 -18.67 15.51
CA MET A 234 0.14 -19.88 15.88
C MET A 234 0.02 -20.19 17.38
N GLN A 235 0.26 -19.20 18.24
CA GLN A 235 0.23 -19.39 19.69
C GLN A 235 -1.16 -19.63 20.27
N SER A 236 -2.18 -18.96 19.72
CA SER A 236 -3.57 -19.16 20.16
C SER A 236 -4.16 -20.49 19.69
N GLY A 237 -3.39 -21.34 18.99
CA GLY A 237 -3.86 -22.60 18.42
C GLY A 237 -4.78 -22.40 17.20
N ARG A 238 -4.91 -21.17 16.69
CA ARG A 238 -5.78 -20.78 15.58
C ARG A 238 -5.06 -20.74 14.24
N PHE A 239 -3.95 -21.44 14.10
CA PHE A 239 -3.21 -21.52 12.82
C PHE A 239 -4.08 -22.04 11.67
N LYS A 240 -5.04 -22.92 11.96
CA LYS A 240 -6.01 -23.44 10.99
C LYS A 240 -6.79 -22.35 10.24
N GLU A 241 -6.95 -21.17 10.84
CA GLU A 241 -7.63 -20.04 10.22
C GLU A 241 -6.81 -19.36 9.11
N ILE A 242 -5.49 -19.59 9.07
CA ILE A 242 -4.58 -18.91 8.13
C ILE A 242 -3.77 -19.87 7.26
N GLU A 243 -3.65 -21.14 7.65
CA GLU A 243 -2.73 -22.11 7.04
C GLU A 243 -2.95 -22.33 5.53
N ARG A 244 -4.20 -22.23 5.06
CA ARG A 244 -4.53 -22.41 3.63
C ARG A 244 -4.24 -21.18 2.78
N GLU A 245 -4.29 -20.00 3.37
CA GLU A 245 -4.13 -18.74 2.64
C GLU A 245 -2.66 -18.35 2.49
N LEU A 246 -1.79 -18.77 3.44
CA LEU A 246 -0.38 -18.41 3.45
C LEU A 246 0.39 -18.82 2.18
N PRO A 247 0.31 -20.08 1.67
CA PRO A 247 1.08 -20.47 0.47
C PRO A 247 0.66 -19.71 -0.80
N SER A 248 -0.62 -19.32 -0.87
CA SER A 248 -1.16 -18.53 -1.99
C SER A 248 -0.95 -17.01 -1.84
N ASN A 249 -0.48 -16.55 -0.68
CA ASN A 249 -0.35 -15.13 -0.40
C ASN A 249 1.04 -14.61 -0.83
N ASN A 250 1.07 -13.98 -2.01
CA ASN A 250 2.30 -13.38 -2.56
C ASN A 250 2.91 -12.32 -1.63
N GLU A 251 2.11 -11.58 -0.86
CA GLU A 251 2.62 -10.59 0.09
C GLU A 251 3.36 -11.27 1.24
N PHE A 252 2.84 -12.40 1.75
CA PHE A 252 3.54 -13.20 2.76
C PHE A 252 4.90 -13.69 2.24
N ALA A 253 4.92 -14.28 1.04
CA ALA A 253 6.17 -14.77 0.45
C ALA A 253 7.19 -13.65 0.17
N ALA A 254 6.72 -12.45 -0.16
CA ALA A 254 7.57 -11.28 -0.37
C ALA A 254 8.12 -10.69 0.94
N LEU A 255 7.28 -10.58 1.98
CA LEU A 255 7.67 -10.04 3.28
C LEU A 255 8.53 -10.99 4.10
N PHE A 256 8.32 -12.30 3.96
CA PHE A 256 8.99 -13.34 4.74
C PHE A 256 9.63 -14.38 3.82
N SER A 257 10.49 -13.94 2.90
CA SER A 257 11.16 -14.81 1.92
C SER A 257 11.93 -15.96 2.56
N TYR A 258 12.49 -15.75 3.75
CA TYR A 258 13.19 -16.74 4.57
C TYR A 258 12.42 -17.16 5.84
N GLY A 259 11.11 -16.89 5.88
CA GLY A 259 10.21 -17.27 6.97
C GLY A 259 10.20 -16.32 8.17
N ILE A 260 9.17 -16.46 9.01
CA ILE A 260 9.00 -15.60 10.21
C ILE A 260 10.09 -15.82 11.26
N TYR A 261 10.74 -16.99 11.30
CA TYR A 261 11.84 -17.26 12.22
C TYR A 261 13.06 -16.37 11.93
N THR A 262 13.44 -16.26 10.65
CA THR A 262 14.54 -15.39 10.21
C THR A 262 14.20 -13.93 10.47
N PHE A 263 12.98 -13.51 10.13
CA PHE A 263 12.51 -12.16 10.41
C PHE A 263 12.61 -11.78 11.89
N TYR A 264 12.21 -12.70 12.78
CA TYR A 264 12.34 -12.52 14.24
C TYR A 264 13.79 -12.33 14.69
N LYS A 265 14.72 -13.13 14.16
CA LYS A 265 16.15 -13.02 14.49
C LYS A 265 16.75 -11.68 14.06
N GLU A 266 16.30 -11.16 12.93
CA GLU A 266 16.79 -9.88 12.38
C GLU A 266 16.23 -8.64 13.09
N HIS A 267 14.99 -8.71 13.59
CA HIS A 267 14.25 -7.54 14.11
C HIS A 267 13.97 -7.61 15.63
N ASP A 268 14.58 -8.56 16.33
CA ASP A 268 14.50 -8.78 17.79
C ASP A 268 13.07 -8.92 18.37
N GLY A 269 12.06 -9.11 17.51
CA GLY A 269 10.65 -9.30 17.90
C GLY A 269 10.04 -8.21 18.81
N SER A 270 10.71 -7.07 18.97
CA SER A 270 10.45 -6.09 20.04
C SER A 270 9.58 -4.91 19.58
N HIS A 271 9.47 -4.67 18.27
CA HIS A 271 8.73 -3.52 17.72
C HIS A 271 7.52 -3.95 16.87
N THR A 272 6.48 -4.49 17.51
CA THR A 272 5.21 -4.82 16.84
C THR A 272 4.18 -3.70 17.00
N LEU A 273 3.34 -3.52 15.98
CA LEU A 273 2.32 -2.45 15.96
C LEU A 273 1.16 -2.67 16.95
N PHE A 274 1.02 -3.88 17.48
CA PHE A 274 -0.02 -4.24 18.43
C PHE A 274 0.48 -5.31 19.40
N ASP A 275 -0.20 -5.39 20.55
CA ASP A 275 0.08 -6.38 21.57
C ASP A 275 -0.48 -7.73 21.13
N TYR A 276 0.37 -8.75 21.22
CA TYR A 276 0.00 -10.13 20.97
C TYR A 276 0.68 -11.01 22.02
N ALA A 277 0.12 -12.19 22.26
CA ALA A 277 0.80 -13.20 23.05
C ALA A 277 2.14 -13.50 22.37
N LYS A 278 3.26 -13.30 23.10
CA LYS A 278 4.59 -13.71 22.66
C LYS A 278 4.88 -15.08 23.26
N PRO A 279 5.47 -16.01 22.50
CA PRO A 279 5.76 -17.32 23.04
C PRO A 279 7.01 -17.23 23.92
N TYR A 280 7.23 -18.20 24.81
CA TYR A 280 8.49 -18.29 25.56
C TYR A 280 9.65 -18.59 24.61
N GLY A 281 9.44 -19.51 23.67
CA GLY A 281 10.29 -19.77 22.51
C GLY A 281 9.52 -19.62 21.20
N ILE A 282 10.10 -18.94 20.22
CA ILE A 282 9.45 -18.73 18.91
C ILE A 282 9.00 -20.05 18.23
N LEU A 283 9.73 -21.14 18.49
CA LEU A 283 9.45 -22.47 17.96
C LEU A 283 8.52 -23.32 18.83
N ASP A 284 8.10 -22.89 20.02
CA ASP A 284 7.23 -23.69 20.90
C ASP A 284 5.93 -24.15 20.21
N PRO A 285 5.22 -23.29 19.44
CA PRO A 285 4.04 -23.73 18.71
C PRO A 285 4.36 -24.80 17.65
N PHE A 286 5.53 -24.72 17.03
CA PHE A 286 5.99 -25.68 16.03
C PHE A 286 6.28 -27.05 16.67
N TYR A 287 7.01 -27.09 17.80
CA TYR A 287 7.29 -28.34 18.51
C TYR A 287 6.02 -28.99 19.07
N LYS A 288 5.06 -28.18 19.54
CA LYS A 288 3.77 -28.69 19.97
C LYS A 288 3.01 -29.35 18.81
N GLU A 289 3.02 -28.74 17.63
CA GLU A 289 2.38 -29.33 16.45
C GLU A 289 3.14 -30.58 15.96
N LEU A 290 4.48 -30.60 16.07
CA LEU A 290 5.29 -31.78 15.75
C LEU A 290 4.89 -32.99 16.61
N GLN A 291 4.70 -32.78 17.91
CA GLN A 291 4.23 -33.83 18.81
C GLN A 291 2.82 -34.31 18.43
N ILE A 292 1.89 -33.38 18.16
CA ILE A 292 0.53 -33.73 17.73
C ILE A 292 0.57 -34.53 16.42
N ALA A 293 1.34 -34.07 15.43
CA ALA A 293 1.48 -34.73 14.15
C ALA A 293 2.07 -36.15 14.29
N HIS A 294 3.03 -36.32 15.20
CA HIS A 294 3.59 -37.63 15.52
C HIS A 294 2.55 -38.56 16.18
N ASP A 295 1.78 -38.05 17.13
CA ASP A 295 0.76 -38.83 17.84
C ASP A 295 -0.42 -39.23 16.92
N THR A 296 -0.72 -38.44 15.88
CA THR A 296 -1.85 -38.68 14.96
C THR A 296 -1.45 -39.23 13.59
N ASP A 297 -0.15 -39.34 13.30
CA ASP A 297 0.41 -39.64 11.97
C ASP A 297 -0.14 -38.71 10.85
N ASP A 298 -0.38 -37.44 11.16
CA ASP A 298 -0.82 -36.41 10.20
C ASP A 298 0.10 -35.18 10.26
N TYR A 299 1.01 -35.10 9.30
CA TYR A 299 2.01 -34.04 9.20
C TYR A 299 1.58 -32.85 8.33
N THR A 300 0.36 -32.85 7.80
CA THR A 300 -0.11 -31.83 6.85
C THR A 300 0.00 -30.42 7.43
N ARG A 301 -0.46 -30.26 8.69
CA ARG A 301 -0.46 -28.96 9.36
C ARG A 301 0.94 -28.54 9.80
N LEU A 302 1.76 -29.49 10.24
CA LEU A 302 3.16 -29.24 10.56
C LEU A 302 3.93 -28.73 9.32
N GLU A 303 3.68 -29.32 8.16
CA GLU A 303 4.28 -28.91 6.90
C GLU A 303 3.92 -27.45 6.56
N LEU A 304 2.65 -27.07 6.69
CA LEU A 304 2.19 -25.68 6.50
C LEU A 304 2.79 -24.73 7.54
N MET A 305 2.93 -25.15 8.80
CA MET A 305 3.63 -24.38 9.82
C MET A 305 5.10 -24.21 9.47
N SER A 306 5.77 -25.24 8.96
CA SER A 306 7.17 -25.15 8.52
C SER A 306 7.34 -24.13 7.40
N TYR A 307 6.37 -24.04 6.48
CA TYR A 307 6.36 -23.04 5.42
C TYR A 307 6.26 -21.63 5.99
N ALA A 308 5.38 -21.43 6.98
CA ALA A 308 5.27 -20.15 7.64
C ALA A 308 6.57 -19.77 8.39
N TYR A 309 7.12 -20.71 9.18
CA TYR A 309 8.32 -20.50 10.00
C TYR A 309 9.60 -20.25 9.19
N PHE A 310 9.81 -21.03 8.13
CA PHE A 310 11.10 -21.12 7.47
C PHE A 310 11.04 -20.81 5.96
N ASN A 311 9.86 -20.83 5.34
CA ASN A 311 9.62 -20.56 3.91
C ASN A 311 10.61 -21.24 2.95
N ARG A 312 11.67 -20.54 2.49
CA ARG A 312 12.73 -21.10 1.62
C ARG A 312 14.02 -21.48 2.35
N ALA A 313 14.18 -21.06 3.60
CA ALA A 313 15.36 -21.35 4.40
C ALA A 313 15.30 -22.76 4.98
N ASP A 314 16.45 -23.38 5.20
CA ASP A 314 16.50 -24.60 6.01
C ASP A 314 16.10 -24.31 7.45
N ALA A 315 15.47 -25.29 8.09
CA ALA A 315 15.10 -25.18 9.48
C ALA A 315 16.36 -25.11 10.37
N PRO A 316 16.31 -24.43 11.52
CA PRO A 316 17.42 -24.40 12.46
C PRO A 316 17.74 -25.82 12.95
N ARG A 317 19.00 -26.05 13.33
CA ARG A 317 19.50 -27.37 13.73
C ARG A 317 18.64 -28.05 14.80
N GLU A 318 18.13 -27.27 15.77
CA GLU A 318 17.26 -27.74 16.85
C GLU A 318 15.95 -28.38 16.35
N VAL A 319 15.46 -27.98 15.17
CA VAL A 319 14.30 -28.61 14.52
C VAL A 319 14.71 -29.93 13.85
N GLY A 320 15.87 -29.93 13.19
CA GLY A 320 16.45 -31.15 12.63
C GLY A 320 16.71 -32.23 13.69
N ASP A 321 17.28 -31.85 14.83
CA ASP A 321 17.57 -32.77 15.95
C ASP A 321 16.29 -33.41 16.50
N ALA A 322 15.13 -32.74 16.40
CA ALA A 322 13.84 -33.29 16.81
C ALA A 322 13.18 -34.18 15.74
N ILE A 323 13.34 -33.84 14.44
CA ILE A 323 12.66 -34.53 13.33
C ILE A 323 13.44 -35.76 12.83
N VAL A 324 14.77 -35.69 12.80
CA VAL A 324 15.64 -36.75 12.24
C VAL A 324 15.40 -38.11 12.91
N PRO A 325 15.27 -38.23 14.24
CA PRO A 325 14.93 -39.51 14.87
C PRO A 325 13.61 -40.10 14.36
N MET A 326 12.58 -39.27 14.16
CA MET A 326 11.29 -39.72 13.62
C MET A 326 11.41 -40.19 12.16
N LEU A 327 12.24 -39.50 11.35
CA LEU A 327 12.54 -39.91 9.99
C LEU A 327 13.24 -41.27 9.93
N TYR A 328 14.14 -41.57 10.87
CA TYR A 328 14.77 -42.89 10.94
C TYR A 328 13.75 -44.00 11.24
N THR A 329 12.88 -43.79 12.22
CA THR A 329 11.81 -44.75 12.53
C THR A 329 10.88 -44.98 11.33
N LEU A 330 10.45 -43.90 10.66
CA LEU A 330 9.62 -44.03 9.46
C LEU A 330 10.35 -44.69 8.30
N ASN A 331 11.66 -44.47 8.17
CA ASN A 331 12.46 -45.12 7.14
C ASN A 331 12.55 -46.64 7.35
N ASP A 332 12.71 -47.09 8.59
CA ASP A 332 12.71 -48.52 8.92
C ASP A 332 11.34 -49.14 8.58
N ASN A 333 10.24 -48.49 8.98
CA ASN A 333 8.88 -48.91 8.64
C ASN A 333 8.63 -48.91 7.11
N LEU A 334 9.17 -47.92 6.39
CA LEU A 334 9.05 -47.84 4.92
C LEU A 334 9.72 -49.04 4.25
N LEU A 335 10.91 -49.42 4.72
CA LEU A 335 11.66 -50.55 4.17
C LEU A 335 10.96 -51.88 4.45
N GLU A 336 10.40 -52.05 5.65
CA GLU A 336 9.59 -53.22 6.01
C GLU A 336 8.33 -53.33 5.12
N ALA A 337 7.54 -52.24 5.03
CA ALA A 337 6.35 -52.19 4.18
C ALA A 337 6.66 -52.44 2.70
N ARG A 338 7.81 -51.95 2.21
CA ARG A 338 8.27 -52.19 0.83
C ARG A 338 8.53 -53.68 0.59
N ASP A 339 9.22 -54.33 1.52
CA ASP A 339 9.62 -55.73 1.36
C ASP A 339 8.39 -56.65 1.48
N GLU A 340 7.43 -56.33 2.36
CA GLU A 340 6.13 -57.00 2.43
C GLU A 340 5.33 -56.84 1.12
N LEU A 341 5.22 -55.61 0.60
CA LEU A 341 4.53 -55.35 -0.66
C LEU A 341 5.15 -56.13 -1.82
N ARG A 342 6.49 -56.15 -1.94
CA ARG A 342 7.20 -56.97 -2.93
C ARG A 342 6.89 -58.45 -2.76
N HIS A 343 6.80 -58.92 -1.52
CA HIS A 343 6.42 -60.28 -1.22
C HIS A 343 4.99 -60.59 -1.71
N ARG A 344 4.01 -59.72 -1.45
CA ARG A 344 2.62 -59.88 -1.91
C ARG A 344 2.51 -59.88 -3.43
N ILE A 345 3.18 -58.94 -4.10
CA ILE A 345 3.21 -58.82 -5.57
C ILE A 345 3.76 -60.10 -6.20
N SER A 346 4.90 -60.60 -5.70
CA SER A 346 5.52 -61.83 -6.22
C SER A 346 4.61 -63.07 -6.06
N ARG A 347 3.82 -63.11 -4.98
CA ARG A 347 2.82 -64.17 -4.72
C ARG A 347 1.48 -63.94 -5.41
N LYS A 348 1.31 -62.86 -6.19
CA LYS A 348 0.05 -62.46 -6.85
C LYS A 348 -1.14 -62.38 -5.89
N GLN A 349 -0.90 -61.95 -4.65
CA GLN A 349 -1.94 -61.74 -3.64
C GLN A 349 -2.59 -60.36 -3.82
N LYS A 350 -3.72 -60.11 -3.13
CA LYS A 350 -4.21 -58.73 -2.96
C LYS A 350 -3.19 -57.95 -2.14
N PHE A 351 -2.96 -56.68 -2.51
CA PHE A 351 -1.89 -55.85 -1.96
C PHE A 351 -2.25 -54.37 -1.85
N GLU A 352 -3.53 -54.02 -2.06
CA GLU A 352 -3.98 -52.62 -2.08
C GLU A 352 -3.80 -51.93 -0.72
N GLU A 353 -3.94 -52.67 0.38
CA GLU A 353 -3.74 -52.16 1.74
C GLU A 353 -2.27 -51.84 2.00
N GLU A 354 -1.37 -52.78 1.71
CA GLU A 354 0.08 -52.60 1.87
C GLU A 354 0.65 -51.51 0.94
N ALA A 355 0.11 -51.40 -0.28
CA ALA A 355 0.44 -50.30 -1.19
C ALA A 355 0.00 -48.94 -0.64
N SER A 356 -1.16 -48.88 0.01
CA SER A 356 -1.69 -47.66 0.63
C SER A 356 -0.87 -47.26 1.85
N GLU A 357 -0.49 -48.23 2.68
CA GLU A 357 0.38 -48.01 3.84
C GLU A 357 1.76 -47.49 3.43
N LEU A 358 2.41 -48.13 2.44
CA LEU A 358 3.70 -47.67 1.92
C LEU A 358 3.64 -46.22 1.41
N VAL A 359 2.55 -45.88 0.70
CA VAL A 359 2.32 -44.50 0.23
C VAL A 359 2.12 -43.54 1.39
N SER A 360 1.40 -43.94 2.45
CA SER A 360 1.19 -43.13 3.64
C SER A 360 2.51 -42.81 4.34
N ILE A 361 3.32 -43.83 4.63
CA ILE A 361 4.64 -43.67 5.27
C ILE A 361 5.54 -42.76 4.42
N TYR A 362 5.58 -42.99 3.10
CA TYR A 362 6.37 -42.16 2.18
C TYR A 362 5.95 -40.68 2.22
N LYS A 363 4.65 -40.39 2.29
CA LYS A 363 4.15 -39.00 2.41
C LYS A 363 4.48 -38.38 3.75
N SER A 364 4.39 -39.13 4.85
CA SER A 364 4.82 -38.68 6.18
C SER A 364 6.29 -38.31 6.17
N MET A 365 7.14 -39.16 5.58
CA MET A 365 8.57 -38.87 5.39
C MET A 365 8.83 -37.64 4.52
N GLN A 366 8.12 -37.48 3.39
CA GLN A 366 8.23 -36.28 2.55
C GLN A 366 7.88 -35.00 3.32
N SER A 367 6.85 -35.07 4.17
CA SER A 367 6.38 -33.92 4.95
C SER A 367 7.38 -33.52 6.03
N LEU A 368 7.95 -34.50 6.75
CA LEU A 368 9.00 -34.26 7.74
C LEU A 368 10.31 -33.77 7.11
N ASP A 369 10.72 -34.35 5.98
CA ASP A 369 11.88 -33.90 5.22
C ASP A 369 11.71 -32.45 4.72
N GLY A 370 10.51 -32.11 4.23
CA GLY A 370 10.16 -30.73 3.85
C GLY A 370 10.10 -29.74 5.04
N CYS A 371 9.89 -30.22 6.26
CA CYS A 371 10.00 -29.38 7.45
C CYS A 371 11.45 -28.96 7.71
N VAL A 372 12.42 -29.84 7.44
CA VAL A 372 13.85 -29.58 7.65
C VAL A 372 14.47 -28.83 6.48
N SER A 373 14.30 -29.33 5.25
CA SER A 373 14.92 -28.77 4.06
C SER A 373 14.03 -27.76 3.35
N GLY A 374 14.54 -26.53 3.16
CA GLY A 374 13.84 -25.49 2.43
C GLY A 374 13.59 -25.83 0.95
N MET A 375 14.48 -26.64 0.35
CA MET A 375 14.36 -27.07 -1.05
C MET A 375 13.16 -28.00 -1.29
N TYR A 376 12.81 -28.81 -0.29
CA TYR A 376 11.76 -29.82 -0.39
C TYR A 376 10.44 -29.40 0.28
N ARG A 377 10.39 -28.22 0.87
CA ARG A 377 9.21 -27.72 1.60
C ARG A 377 8.01 -27.56 0.68
N LEU A 378 6.87 -28.14 1.06
CA LEU A 378 5.65 -28.26 0.24
C LEU A 378 5.85 -29.01 -1.09
N SER A 379 7.05 -29.48 -1.39
CA SER A 379 7.35 -30.20 -2.62
C SER A 379 6.95 -31.66 -2.45
N LYS A 380 6.00 -32.08 -3.27
CA LYS A 380 5.61 -33.48 -3.39
C LYS A 380 6.36 -34.17 -4.53
N VAL A 381 7.46 -33.63 -5.05
CA VAL A 381 8.16 -34.29 -6.16
C VAL A 381 8.82 -35.61 -5.69
N ILE A 382 8.60 -36.68 -6.45
CA ILE A 382 9.25 -37.99 -6.27
C ILE A 382 10.55 -38.00 -7.07
N PHE A 383 11.67 -38.13 -6.37
CA PHE A 383 13.02 -38.25 -6.94
C PHE A 383 13.55 -39.66 -6.81
N ASN A 384 14.51 -40.03 -7.65
CA ASN A 384 15.16 -41.33 -7.54
C ASN A 384 15.99 -41.41 -6.26
N ASP A 385 15.93 -42.57 -5.61
CA ASP A 385 16.66 -42.90 -4.38
C ASP A 385 16.31 -42.02 -3.15
N ARG A 386 15.27 -41.17 -3.23
CA ARG A 386 14.75 -40.46 -2.06
C ARG A 386 14.16 -41.47 -1.08
N PHE A 387 14.69 -41.49 0.13
CA PHE A 387 14.38 -42.52 1.16
C PHE A 387 14.69 -43.96 0.70
N GLY A 388 15.67 -44.13 -0.20
CA GLY A 388 16.05 -45.46 -0.70
C GLY A 388 15.04 -46.10 -1.66
N MET A 389 14.15 -45.29 -2.25
CA MET A 389 13.11 -45.76 -3.16
C MET A 389 13.35 -45.31 -4.61
N ASP A 390 13.18 -46.25 -5.56
CA ASP A 390 13.19 -45.93 -6.99
C ASP A 390 11.94 -45.12 -7.37
N ALA A 391 12.13 -44.05 -8.15
CA ALA A 391 11.05 -43.14 -8.49
C ALA A 391 9.96 -43.80 -9.36
N ARG A 392 10.33 -44.73 -10.26
CA ARG A 392 9.36 -45.44 -11.11
C ARG A 392 8.54 -46.40 -10.29
N PHE A 393 9.17 -47.09 -9.34
CA PHE A 393 8.49 -47.96 -8.38
C PHE A 393 7.43 -47.17 -7.61
N MET A 394 7.81 -46.07 -6.96
CA MET A 394 6.85 -45.26 -6.20
C MET A 394 5.71 -44.73 -7.08
N ARG A 395 6.00 -44.18 -8.26
CA ARG A 395 4.94 -43.70 -9.18
C ARG A 395 3.96 -44.82 -9.57
N SER A 396 4.44 -46.05 -9.75
CA SER A 396 3.58 -47.20 -10.00
C SER A 396 2.66 -47.48 -8.80
N ILE A 397 3.20 -47.48 -7.57
CA ILE A 397 2.39 -47.70 -6.36
C ILE A 397 1.35 -46.58 -6.18
N PHE A 398 1.74 -45.32 -6.34
CA PHE A 398 0.82 -44.18 -6.31
C PHE A 398 -0.34 -44.34 -7.31
N SER A 399 -0.02 -44.74 -8.56
CA SER A 399 -1.04 -45.01 -9.58
C SER A 399 -1.97 -46.17 -9.20
N MET A 400 -1.47 -47.20 -8.52
CA MET A 400 -2.27 -48.36 -8.09
C MET A 400 -3.26 -47.99 -6.98
N VAL A 401 -2.88 -47.09 -6.07
CA VAL A 401 -3.73 -46.59 -4.97
C VAL A 401 -4.72 -45.52 -5.47
N GLY A 402 -4.77 -45.25 -6.79
CA GLY A 402 -5.68 -44.27 -7.38
C GLY A 402 -5.32 -42.81 -7.08
N GLN A 403 -4.10 -42.56 -6.61
CA GLN A 403 -3.59 -41.23 -6.33
C GLN A 403 -2.69 -40.77 -7.48
N ARG A 404 -3.16 -39.81 -8.28
CA ARG A 404 -2.30 -39.16 -9.29
C ARG A 404 -1.33 -38.23 -8.56
N TYR A 405 -0.05 -38.41 -8.85
CA TYR A 405 1.01 -37.45 -8.53
C TYR A 405 1.27 -36.66 -9.81
N ASP A 406 1.03 -35.35 -9.75
CA ASP A 406 1.39 -34.39 -10.81
C ASP A 406 2.81 -33.86 -10.60
#